data_AF-A0A365T8F1-F1
#
_entry.id   AF-A0A365T8F1-F1
#
_cell.length_a   1.000
_cell.length_b   1.000
_cell.length_c   1.000
_cell.angle_alpha   90.00
_cell.angle_beta   90.00
_cell.angle_gamma   90.00
#
_symmetry.space_group_name_H-M   'P 1'
#
loop_
_entity.id
_entity.type
_entity.pdbx_description
1 polymer ?
#
loop_
_entity_poly.entity_id
_entity_poly.type
_entity_poly.pdbx_seq_one_letter_code
_entity_poly.pdbx_strand_id
1 'polypeptide(L)'
;MTDNSERTNEKLLELQRLLESVDLDLLLSSSEEVYRALADEQRRHLILYLTEQDSAIPISRLAMELTSRIDDIPITEVTSAQQEQMRISLEHEHLPRLADYGLLSWSYSEDMIEPLPSIDSPKREDDVD
;
A
#
# COMPACT_ATOMS: atom_id res chain seq x y z
N MET A 1 3.42 30.55 11.92
CA MET A 1 3.98 30.41 10.56
C MET A 1 5.17 29.45 10.63
N THR A 2 4.96 28.27 11.22
CA THR A 2 6.02 27.35 11.70
C THR A 2 5.65 25.87 11.54
N ASP A 3 4.51 25.56 10.93
CA ASP A 3 3.95 24.20 10.86
C ASP A 3 4.57 23.37 9.72
N ASN A 4 4.99 24.02 8.63
CA ASN A 4 5.47 23.29 7.46
C ASN A 4 6.78 22.54 7.74
N SER A 5 7.73 23.15 8.46
CA SER A 5 9.04 22.52 8.76
C SER A 5 8.96 21.38 9.77
N GLU A 6 8.05 21.44 10.75
CA GLU A 6 7.81 20.31 11.66
C GLU A 6 7.21 19.13 10.91
N ARG A 7 6.23 19.38 10.04
CA ARG A 7 5.61 18.37 9.19
C ARG A 7 6.58 17.77 8.15
N THR A 8 7.50 18.56 7.59
CA THR A 8 8.56 18.01 6.72
C THR A 8 9.53 17.14 7.52
N ASN A 9 9.88 17.52 8.74
CA ASN A 9 10.78 16.74 9.59
C ASN A 9 10.15 15.43 10.06
N GLU A 10 8.86 15.43 10.38
CA GLU A 10 8.10 14.20 10.68
C GLU A 10 8.09 13.26 9.47
N LYS A 11 7.77 13.77 8.27
CA LYS A 11 7.85 12.99 7.02
C LYS A 11 9.27 12.49 6.73
N LEU A 12 10.30 13.27 7.05
CA LEU A 12 11.70 12.88 6.85
C LEU A 12 12.12 11.76 7.80
N LEU A 13 11.68 11.82 9.06
CA LEU A 13 11.93 10.80 10.09
C LEU A 13 11.20 9.50 9.79
N GLU A 14 9.97 9.59 9.27
CA GLU A 14 9.18 8.44 8.81
C GLU A 14 9.82 7.79 7.59
N LEU A 15 10.30 8.59 6.63
CA LEU A 15 11.02 8.12 5.46
C LEU A 15 12.39 7.53 5.83
N GLN A 16 13.09 8.08 6.82
CA GLN A 16 14.32 7.50 7.38
C GLN A 16 14.05 6.13 8.01
N ARG A 17 13.01 6.01 8.85
CA ARG A 17 12.64 4.72 9.46
C ARG A 17 12.28 3.67 8.40
N LEU A 18 11.57 4.09 7.35
CA LEU A 18 11.23 3.23 6.22
C LEU A 18 12.50 2.78 5.48
N LEU A 19 13.42 3.69 5.19
CA LEU A 19 14.71 3.38 4.54
C LEU A 19 15.63 2.50 5.39
N GLU A 20 15.56 2.59 6.72
CA GLU A 20 16.32 1.71 7.62
C GLU A 20 15.75 0.29 7.67
N SER A 21 14.45 0.14 7.41
CA SER A 21 13.77 -1.17 7.36
C SER A 21 13.87 -1.86 5.99
N VAL A 22 14.22 -1.12 4.94
CA VAL A 22 14.32 -1.63 3.57
C VAL A 22 15.78 -1.69 3.16
N ASP A 23 16.25 -2.87 2.77
CA ASP A 23 17.61 -3.08 2.30
C ASP A 23 17.90 -2.16 1.08
N LEU A 24 18.85 -1.23 1.25
CA LEU A 24 19.17 -0.18 0.28
C LEU A 24 19.64 -0.77 -1.06
N ASP A 25 20.31 -1.92 -1.03
CA ASP A 25 20.72 -2.62 -2.24
C ASP A 25 19.52 -3.23 -2.96
N LEU A 26 18.49 -3.64 -2.22
CA LEU A 26 17.20 -4.11 -2.75
C LEU A 26 16.40 -2.96 -3.38
N LEU A 27 16.46 -1.77 -2.79
CA LEU A 27 15.93 -0.55 -3.40
C LEU A 27 16.70 -0.18 -4.66
N LEU A 28 18.04 -0.09 -4.62
CA LEU A 28 18.85 0.32 -5.77
C LEU A 28 18.86 -0.71 -6.91
N SER A 29 18.62 -1.99 -6.60
CA SER A 29 18.44 -3.08 -7.58
C SER A 29 17.00 -3.24 -8.06
N SER A 30 16.03 -2.60 -7.38
CA SER A 30 14.65 -2.57 -7.85
C SER A 30 14.55 -1.74 -9.12
N SER A 31 13.67 -2.17 -10.03
CA SER A 31 13.52 -1.49 -11.32
C SER A 31 12.86 -0.12 -11.13
N GLU A 32 13.15 0.84 -12.02
CA GLU A 32 12.58 2.19 -11.97
C GLU A 32 11.03 2.16 -11.96
N GLU A 33 10.45 1.11 -12.55
CA GLU A 33 9.02 0.81 -12.53
C GLU A 33 8.47 0.60 -11.11
N VAL A 34 9.21 -0.10 -10.22
CA VAL A 34 8.81 -0.30 -8.81
C VAL A 34 8.82 1.03 -8.07
N TYR A 35 9.83 1.88 -8.30
CA TYR A 35 9.86 3.22 -7.72
C TYR A 35 8.69 4.09 -8.21
N ARG A 36 8.39 4.05 -9.51
CA ARG A 36 7.22 4.75 -10.07
C ARG A 36 5.91 4.19 -9.52
N ALA A 37 5.86 2.91 -9.16
CA ALA A 37 4.73 2.30 -8.48
C ALA A 37 4.54 2.88 -7.07
N LEU A 38 5.63 2.93 -6.29
CA LEU A 38 5.63 3.37 -4.90
C LEU A 38 5.63 4.89 -4.73
N ALA A 39 5.87 5.67 -5.78
CA ALA A 39 5.81 7.14 -5.73
C ALA A 39 4.41 7.67 -5.36
N ASP A 40 3.36 6.90 -5.68
CA ASP A 40 1.98 7.25 -5.37
C ASP A 40 1.60 6.88 -3.93
N GLU A 41 1.01 7.84 -3.22
CA GLU A 41 0.63 7.68 -1.81
C GLU A 41 -0.44 6.63 -1.61
N GLN A 42 -1.45 6.58 -2.48
CA GLN A 42 -2.55 5.61 -2.39
C GLN A 42 -2.04 4.18 -2.56
N ARG A 43 -1.12 3.96 -3.51
CA ARG A 43 -0.47 2.65 -3.70
C ARG A 43 0.38 2.23 -2.50
N ARG A 44 1.06 3.16 -1.82
CA ARG A 44 1.79 2.84 -0.57
C ARG A 44 0.82 2.43 0.55
N HIS A 45 -0.26 3.20 0.76
CA HIS A 45 -1.27 2.85 1.76
C HIS A 45 -1.96 1.52 1.47
N LEU A 46 -2.25 1.25 0.20
CA LEU A 46 -2.79 -0.03 -0.27
C LEU A 46 -1.85 -1.19 0.06
N ILE A 47 -0.57 -1.10 -0.29
CA ILE A 47 0.41 -2.16 0.00
C ILE A 47 0.53 -2.39 1.50
N LEU A 48 0.70 -1.32 2.29
CA LEU A 48 0.76 -1.41 3.74
C LEU A 48 -0.50 -2.07 4.31
N TYR A 49 -1.68 -1.63 3.88
CA TYR A 49 -2.95 -2.22 4.30
C TYR A 49 -3.01 -3.73 4.04
N LEU A 50 -2.60 -4.17 2.84
CA LEU A 50 -2.61 -5.58 2.45
C LEU A 50 -1.57 -6.42 3.21
N THR A 51 -0.44 -5.84 3.63
CA THR A 51 0.55 -6.54 4.48
C THR A 51 0.10 -6.77 5.92
N GLU A 52 -0.93 -6.04 6.35
CA GLU A 52 -1.55 -6.16 7.68
C GLU A 52 -2.73 -7.14 7.70
N GLN A 53 -3.16 -7.66 6.54
CA GLN A 53 -4.27 -8.60 6.47
C GLN A 53 -3.77 -10.05 6.52
N ASP A 54 -4.54 -10.91 7.21
CA ASP A 54 -4.26 -12.35 7.27
C ASP A 54 -5.06 -13.16 6.23
N SER A 55 -6.04 -12.53 5.56
CA SER A 55 -6.96 -13.21 4.65
C SER A 55 -7.45 -12.28 3.54
N ALA A 56 -7.92 -12.87 2.44
CA ALA A 56 -8.52 -12.12 1.35
C ALA A 56 -9.65 -11.19 1.82
N ILE A 57 -9.68 -9.97 1.27
CA ILE A 57 -10.67 -8.94 1.62
C ILE A 57 -11.48 -8.52 0.38
N PRO A 58 -12.73 -8.10 0.53
CA PRO A 58 -13.48 -7.48 -0.55
C PRO A 58 -12.87 -6.14 -0.96
N ILE A 59 -12.81 -5.84 -2.27
CA ILE A 59 -12.32 -4.55 -2.77
C ILE A 59 -13.17 -3.39 -2.24
N SER A 60 -14.47 -3.59 -2.07
CA SER A 60 -15.36 -2.59 -1.45
C SER A 60 -14.96 -2.25 -0.02
N ARG A 61 -14.51 -3.23 0.77
CA ARG A 61 -13.99 -3.01 2.12
C ARG A 61 -12.64 -2.31 2.06
N LEU A 62 -11.74 -2.76 1.19
CA LEU A 62 -10.44 -2.12 0.97
C LEU A 62 -10.60 -0.63 0.63
N ALA A 63 -11.55 -0.30 -0.26
CA ALA A 63 -11.84 1.09 -0.63
C ALA A 63 -12.24 1.94 0.59
N MET A 64 -13.13 1.42 1.43
CA MET A 64 -13.60 2.12 2.64
C MET A 64 -12.46 2.34 3.65
N GLU A 65 -11.66 1.31 3.90
CA GLU A 65 -10.55 1.35 4.85
C GLU A 65 -9.44 2.29 4.37
N LEU A 66 -9.13 2.29 3.06
CA LEU A 66 -8.15 3.21 2.48
C LEU A 66 -8.62 4.66 2.51
N THR A 67 -9.89 4.93 2.20
CA THR A 67 -10.43 6.28 2.34
C THR A 67 -10.29 6.77 3.78
N SER A 68 -10.68 5.94 4.77
CA SER A 68 -10.54 6.29 6.19
C SER A 68 -9.09 6.63 6.56
N ARG A 69 -8.11 5.84 6.10
CA ARG A 69 -6.69 6.05 6.40
C ARG A 69 -6.08 7.27 5.70
N ILE A 70 -6.42 7.49 4.42
CA ILE A 70 -5.85 8.59 3.62
C ILE A 70 -6.44 9.94 4.04
N ASP A 71 -7.76 9.97 4.26
CA ASP A 71 -8.47 11.20 4.64
C ASP A 71 -8.35 11.49 6.15
N ASP A 72 -7.75 10.57 6.93
CA ASP A 72 -7.62 10.61 8.40
C ASP A 72 -8.97 10.85 9.10
N ILE A 73 -9.97 10.07 8.70
CA ILE A 73 -11.33 10.11 9.25
C ILE A 73 -11.73 8.75 9.82
N PRO A 74 -12.62 8.70 10.83
CA PRO A 74 -13.19 7.44 11.29
C PRO A 74 -13.88 6.70 10.15
N ILE A 75 -13.77 5.36 10.13
CA ILE A 75 -14.40 4.53 9.10
C ILE A 75 -15.93 4.73 9.01
N THR A 76 -16.56 5.10 10.13
CA THR A 76 -18.00 5.40 10.21
C THR A 76 -18.39 6.70 9.52
N GLU A 77 -17.43 7.58 9.24
CA GLU A 77 -17.63 8.85 8.53
C GLU A 77 -17.35 8.74 7.02
N VAL A 78 -16.84 7.59 6.56
CA VAL A 78 -16.66 7.33 5.12
C VAL A 78 -18.02 7.20 4.46
N THR A 79 -18.31 8.13 3.55
CA THR A 79 -19.56 8.11 2.79
C THR A 79 -19.53 7.05 1.69
N SER A 80 -20.71 6.58 1.29
CA SER A 80 -20.84 5.66 0.15
C SER A 80 -20.27 6.24 -1.15
N ALA A 81 -20.33 7.56 -1.34
CA ALA A 81 -19.76 8.24 -2.49
C ALA A 81 -18.23 8.20 -2.47
N GLN A 82 -17.60 8.43 -1.32
CA GLN A 82 -16.13 8.33 -1.19
C GLN A 82 -15.66 6.88 -1.38
N GLN A 83 -16.35 5.92 -0.76
CA GLN A 83 -16.05 4.50 -0.91
C GLN A 83 -16.13 4.07 -2.39
N GLU A 84 -17.19 4.46 -3.10
CA GLU A 84 -17.35 4.12 -4.51
C GLU A 84 -16.30 4.79 -5.39
N GLN A 85 -15.97 6.06 -5.12
CA GLN A 85 -14.91 6.76 -5.84
C GLN A 85 -13.54 6.07 -5.65
N MET A 86 -13.23 5.66 -4.42
CA MET A 86 -12.01 4.92 -4.13
C MET A 86 -12.01 3.54 -4.79
N ARG A 87 -13.14 2.82 -4.78
CA ARG A 87 -13.29 1.52 -5.45
C ARG A 87 -12.99 1.63 -6.95
N ILE A 88 -13.58 2.62 -7.63
CA ILE A 88 -13.32 2.92 -9.05
C ILE A 88 -11.83 3.19 -9.26
N SER A 89 -11.20 4.00 -8.40
CA SER A 89 -9.75 4.28 -8.48
C SER A 89 -8.90 3.02 -8.32
N LEU A 90 -9.26 2.15 -7.38
CA LEU A 90 -8.58 0.87 -7.17
C LEU A 90 -8.66 -0.03 -8.41
N GLU A 91 -9.87 -0.27 -8.91
CA GLU A 91 -10.12 -1.20 -10.03
C GLU A 91 -9.53 -0.72 -11.36
N HIS A 92 -9.48 0.61 -11.58
CA HIS A 92 -9.09 1.17 -12.87
C HIS A 92 -7.67 1.75 -12.91
N GLU A 93 -7.07 2.11 -11.78
CA GLU A 93 -5.76 2.74 -11.73
C GLU A 93 -4.76 1.99 -10.85
N HIS A 94 -5.09 1.73 -9.59
CA HIS A 94 -4.08 1.27 -8.64
C HIS A 94 -3.80 -0.23 -8.75
N LEU A 95 -4.83 -1.08 -8.72
CA LEU A 95 -4.67 -2.53 -8.80
C LEU A 95 -4.06 -2.99 -10.14
N PRO A 96 -4.52 -2.50 -11.31
CA PRO A 96 -3.89 -2.85 -12.58
C PRO A 96 -2.41 -2.50 -12.60
N ARG A 97 -2.03 -1.28 -12.16
CA ARG A 97 -0.62 -0.86 -12.16
C ARG A 97 0.23 -1.70 -11.21
N LEU A 98 -0.25 -2.00 -10.01
CA LEU A 98 0.51 -2.83 -9.07
C LEU A 98 0.66 -4.26 -9.57
N ALA A 99 -0.35 -4.81 -10.24
CA ALA A 99 -0.28 -6.11 -10.89
C ALA A 99 0.69 -6.11 -12.08
N ASP A 100 0.69 -5.07 -12.93
CA ASP A 100 1.64 -4.90 -14.05
C ASP A 100 3.10 -4.91 -13.59
N TYR A 101 3.36 -4.39 -12.38
CA TYR A 101 4.69 -4.40 -11.77
C TYR A 101 4.99 -5.67 -10.95
N GLY A 102 4.06 -6.62 -10.89
CA GLY A 102 4.21 -7.87 -10.12
C GLY A 102 4.24 -7.66 -8.59
N LEU A 103 3.78 -6.50 -8.10
CA LEU A 103 3.76 -6.19 -6.68
C LEU A 103 2.59 -6.85 -5.93
N LEU A 104 1.54 -7.23 -6.67
CA LEU A 104 0.42 -8.01 -6.18
C LEU A 104 -0.17 -8.87 -7.31
N SER A 105 -1.01 -9.84 -6.95
CA SER A 105 -1.82 -10.60 -7.89
C SER A 105 -3.26 -10.10 -7.84
N TRP A 106 -3.79 -9.64 -8.97
CA TRP A 106 -5.19 -9.24 -9.11
C TRP A 106 -5.62 -9.27 -10.58
N SER A 107 -6.91 -9.56 -10.83
CA SER A 107 -7.53 -9.45 -12.15
C SER A 107 -8.91 -8.80 -12.07
N TYR A 108 -9.38 -8.19 -13.18
CA TYR A 108 -10.65 -7.45 -13.23
C TYR A 108 -11.90 -8.29 -12.90
N SER A 109 -11.80 -9.62 -12.97
CA SER A 109 -12.89 -10.54 -12.59
C SER A 109 -12.95 -10.83 -11.10
N GLU A 110 -11.99 -10.34 -10.31
CA GLU A 110 -11.89 -10.59 -8.88
C GLU A 110 -12.45 -9.41 -8.08
N ASP A 111 -13.43 -9.71 -7.22
CA ASP A 111 -13.96 -8.76 -6.22
C ASP A 111 -13.24 -8.84 -4.87
N MET A 112 -12.28 -9.76 -4.77
CA MET A 112 -11.47 -10.02 -3.59
C MET A 112 -10.01 -9.77 -3.91
N ILE A 113 -9.24 -9.37 -2.91
CA ILE A 113 -7.80 -9.20 -3.03
C ILE A 113 -7.10 -9.95 -1.91
N GLU A 114 -6.07 -10.71 -2.28
CA GLU A 114 -5.26 -11.49 -1.36
C GLU A 114 -4.31 -10.59 -0.55
N PRO A 115 -3.99 -10.98 0.69
CA PRO A 115 -3.00 -10.27 1.49
C PRO A 115 -1.61 -10.36 0.87
N LEU A 116 -0.78 -9.37 1.18
CA LEU A 116 0.64 -9.41 0.81
C LEU A 116 1.47 -10.00 1.96
N PRO A 117 2.61 -10.66 1.66
CA PRO A 117 3.50 -11.15 2.70
C PRO A 117 3.92 -10.01 3.64
N SER A 118 3.74 -10.19 4.94
CA SER A 118 4.15 -9.19 5.93
C SER A 118 5.68 -9.02 5.89
N ILE A 119 6.13 -7.76 5.86
CA ILE A 119 7.56 -7.40 5.80
C ILE A 119 8.33 -7.91 7.03
N ASP A 120 7.65 -8.08 8.16
CA ASP A 120 8.22 -8.51 9.45
C ASP A 120 8.29 -10.04 9.62
N SER A 121 7.90 -10.81 8.60
CA SER A 121 8.05 -12.27 8.62
C SER A 121 9.52 -12.62 8.35
N PRO A 122 10.23 -13.33 9.25
CA PRO A 122 11.55 -13.84 8.91
C PRO A 122 11.41 -14.68 7.65
N LYS A 123 12.20 -14.34 6.61
CA LYS A 123 12.38 -15.21 5.45
C LYS A 123 12.69 -16.59 6.00
N ARG A 124 11.81 -17.56 5.79
CA ARG A 124 12.14 -18.95 6.07
C ARG A 124 13.31 -19.24 5.15
N GLU A 125 14.52 -19.32 5.73
CA GLU A 125 15.66 -19.89 5.04
C GLU A 125 15.21 -21.28 4.60
N ASP A 126 15.09 -21.45 3.29
CA ASP A 126 14.67 -22.70 2.67
C ASP A 126 15.48 -23.86 3.25
N ASP A 127 14.78 -24.95 3.52
CA ASP A 127 15.33 -26.26 3.87
C ASP A 127 16.53 -26.58 2.97
N VAL A 128 17.74 -26.47 3.54
CA VAL A 128 18.94 -27.09 2.98
C VAL A 128 18.92 -28.54 3.48
N ASP A 129 18.48 -29.44 2.60
CA ASP A 129 18.72 -30.88 2.71
C ASP A 129 20.21 -31.20 2.43
#